data_AF-V4SR28-F1
#
_entry.id   AF-V4SR28-F1
#
_cell.length_a   1.000
_cell.length_b   1.000
_cell.length_c   1.000
_cell.angle_alpha   90.00
_cell.angle_beta   90.00
_cell.angle_gamma   90.00
#
_symmetry.space_group_name_H-M   'P 1'
#
loop_
_entity.id
_entity.type
_entity.pdbx_description
1 polymer ?
#
loop_
_entity_poly.entity_id
_entity_poly.type
_entity_poly.pdbx_seq_one_letter_code
_entity_poly.pdbx_strand_id
1 'polypeptide(L)'
;MVLLGMLTAEHFGLEVGGRGWLVWLLEASFSSLSKTYRPVDPNVTHTYDDIHTLTSHQPIPFQNDRKDSNFVSLTFIKNQKRQHIYVIILTIDSSFMANSLHSSTSFISNPVNLGHSKIPAQIPGSVSFPSRYLHNFNLNNDGRVLRVMACSGVEEVQVDVSLSPRVNAVKPSKTVAITDQATALAQAGVSVIRLAAGEPDFDTPVLIAEAGINAIREGFTRYTPNAGTLELRSAICHKLKEENGLSYTPDQILVSNGAKQSILQAVLAVCSPGDEVIIPAPFWVSYPEMARIADATPVILPTRISENFLLDPKVLESKLTEKSRLLILCSPSNPTGSVYPKNLLDEIARIVAKHPRLLVLSDEIYEHIIYAPATHTSFASLPGMWERTLTVNGFSKAFAMTGWRLGYIAGPKHFVAACNKIQSQFTSGASSISQKAGVAALGLGYAGGEVVSKMVKAFRERRDFLVKSFGELEGVKMSEPQGAFYLFIDFSSYYGSEAEGFGKIENSESLCRYLLDKAQVALVPGDAFGDDTCIRISYAASLTTLQAAVERIKKGLLTLRPGVLV
;
A
#
# COMPACT_ATOMS: atom_id res chain seq x y z
N MET A 1 -24.26 -4.89 26.05
CA MET A 1 -25.50 -5.68 26.13
C MET A 1 -25.56 -6.56 24.89
N VAL A 2 -25.13 -7.82 25.03
CA VAL A 2 -25.33 -8.89 24.03
C VAL A 2 -25.79 -10.10 24.84
N LEU A 3 -27.00 -10.57 24.54
CA LEU A 3 -27.67 -11.71 25.16
C LEU A 3 -26.96 -13.01 24.72
N LEU A 4 -26.61 -13.88 25.66
CA LEU A 4 -26.40 -15.30 25.36
C LEU A 4 -27.17 -16.15 26.38
N GLY A 5 -28.05 -16.99 25.86
CA GLY A 5 -29.09 -17.68 26.60
C GLY A 5 -28.60 -18.81 27.50
N MET A 6 -29.43 -19.10 28.51
CA MET A 6 -29.32 -20.24 29.42
C MET A 6 -29.35 -21.57 28.66
N LEU A 7 -28.33 -22.40 28.84
CA LEU A 7 -28.36 -23.82 28.45
C LEU A 7 -28.59 -24.67 29.71
N THR A 8 -29.70 -25.40 29.74
CA THR A 8 -30.08 -26.32 30.81
C THR A 8 -29.42 -27.69 30.65
N ALA A 9 -29.27 -28.42 31.77
CA ALA A 9 -28.52 -29.68 31.91
C ALA A 9 -29.02 -30.86 31.05
N GLU A 10 -30.12 -30.73 30.32
CA GLU A 10 -30.63 -31.76 29.39
C GLU A 10 -29.79 -31.89 28.11
N HIS A 11 -29.03 -30.85 27.73
CA HIS A 11 -28.22 -30.83 26.49
C HIS A 11 -26.99 -31.77 26.50
N PHE A 12 -26.66 -32.38 27.64
CA PHE A 12 -25.48 -33.25 27.79
C PHE A 12 -25.82 -34.72 28.12
N GLY A 13 -27.10 -35.12 28.13
CA GLY A 13 -27.49 -36.53 28.25
C GLY A 13 -27.07 -37.21 29.56
N LEU A 14 -27.11 -36.49 30.69
CA LEU A 14 -26.81 -37.02 32.03
C LEU A 14 -28.12 -37.29 32.80
N GLU A 15 -28.41 -38.55 33.15
CA GLU A 15 -29.50 -38.90 34.07
C GLU A 15 -29.11 -38.49 35.51
N VAL A 16 -29.87 -37.57 36.11
CA VAL A 16 -29.65 -37.12 37.49
C VAL A 16 -30.58 -37.89 38.44
N GLY A 17 -30.07 -38.96 39.04
CA GLY A 17 -30.74 -39.67 40.12
C GLY A 17 -30.76 -38.85 41.42
N GLY A 18 -31.90 -38.24 41.74
CA GLY A 18 -32.43 -38.05 43.10
C GLY A 18 -31.63 -37.32 44.19
N ARG A 19 -30.43 -36.79 43.94
CA ARG A 19 -29.70 -35.92 44.89
C ARG A 19 -29.15 -34.72 44.13
N GLY A 20 -29.61 -33.52 44.49
CA GLY A 20 -29.29 -32.28 43.78
C GLY A 20 -27.81 -31.89 43.92
N TRP A 21 -27.15 -31.67 42.79
CA TRP A 21 -25.80 -31.11 42.72
C TRP A 21 -25.87 -29.72 42.08
N LEU A 22 -25.33 -28.69 42.75
CA LEU A 22 -25.15 -27.37 42.13
C LEU A 22 -23.85 -27.39 41.30
N VAL A 23 -23.97 -27.22 39.99
CA VAL A 23 -22.82 -27.08 39.08
C VAL A 23 -22.61 -25.61 38.77
N TRP A 24 -21.43 -25.07 39.11
CA TRP A 24 -21.02 -23.72 38.72
C TRP A 24 -20.07 -23.80 37.54
N LEU A 25 -20.38 -23.09 36.45
CA LEU A 25 -19.51 -22.92 35.28
C LEU A 25 -18.74 -21.60 35.44
N LEU A 26 -17.41 -21.69 35.54
CA LEU A 26 -16.50 -20.54 35.44
C LEU A 26 -15.88 -20.55 34.04
N GLU A 27 -16.19 -19.52 33.25
CA GLU A 27 -15.52 -19.27 31.98
C GLU A 27 -14.15 -18.64 32.26
N ALA A 28 -13.06 -19.34 31.92
CA ALA A 28 -11.70 -18.80 31.96
C ALA A 28 -11.22 -18.56 30.52
N SER A 29 -10.89 -17.32 30.19
CA SER A 29 -10.21 -16.99 28.92
C SER A 29 -8.75 -17.42 29.00
N PHE A 30 -8.37 -18.44 28.23
CA PHE A 30 -7.00 -18.94 28.13
C PHE A 30 -6.32 -18.39 26.87
N SER A 31 -5.41 -17.42 27.04
CA SER A 31 -4.52 -16.96 25.99
C SER A 31 -3.07 -16.84 26.48
N SER A 32 -2.49 -17.89 27.09
CA SER A 32 -1.05 -17.88 27.41
C SER A 32 -0.39 -19.23 27.76
N LEU A 33 -0.93 -20.39 27.33
CA LEU A 33 -0.37 -21.71 27.66
C LEU A 33 0.28 -22.47 26.49
N SER A 34 0.74 -21.78 25.45
CA SER A 34 1.47 -22.40 24.32
C SER A 34 3.00 -22.26 24.36
N LYS A 35 3.60 -21.74 25.44
CA LYS A 35 5.06 -21.52 25.50
C LYS A 35 5.71 -22.02 26.78
N THR A 36 5.57 -23.32 27.07
CA THR A 36 6.52 -24.01 27.97
C THR A 36 6.52 -25.51 27.67
N TYR A 37 7.16 -25.89 26.57
CA TYR A 37 7.79 -27.20 26.43
C TYR A 37 9.03 -27.03 25.54
N ARG A 38 10.22 -27.15 26.14
CA ARG A 38 11.48 -27.32 25.40
C ARG A 38 11.73 -28.82 25.25
N PRO A 39 12.02 -29.35 24.04
CA PRO A 39 12.58 -30.68 23.92
C PRO A 39 13.99 -30.68 24.51
N VAL A 40 14.27 -31.69 25.33
CA VAL A 40 15.63 -32.07 25.71
C VAL A 40 16.14 -33.02 24.61
N ASP A 41 17.33 -32.72 24.10
CA ASP A 41 18.16 -33.50 23.16
C ASP A 41 17.96 -33.26 21.63
N PRO A 42 18.97 -32.72 20.90
CA PRO A 42 18.89 -32.46 19.45
C PRO A 42 19.16 -33.68 18.53
N ASN A 43 19.38 -34.90 19.02
CA ASN A 43 19.88 -36.02 18.19
C ASN A 43 18.94 -37.21 18.01
N VAL A 44 17.62 -37.02 18.03
CA VAL A 44 16.66 -38.12 17.80
C VAL A 44 15.67 -37.78 16.68
N THR A 45 15.93 -38.28 15.48
CA THR A 45 14.97 -38.41 14.38
C THR A 45 14.10 -39.65 14.59
N HIS A 46 12.79 -39.47 14.81
CA HIS A 46 11.81 -40.55 14.64
C HIS A 46 10.67 -40.10 13.73
N THR A 47 10.49 -40.87 12.66
CA THR A 47 9.37 -40.88 11.71
C THR A 47 8.09 -41.35 12.41
N TYR A 48 7.00 -40.61 12.25
CA TYR A 48 5.68 -41.00 12.76
C TYR A 48 4.89 -41.72 11.67
N ASP A 49 4.80 -43.04 11.78
CA ASP A 49 3.70 -43.85 11.26
C ASP A 49 2.98 -44.50 12.46
N ASP A 50 1.66 -44.56 12.38
CA ASP A 50 0.69 -45.35 13.16
C ASP A 50 0.49 -45.07 14.66
N ILE A 51 -0.68 -44.50 15.00
CA ILE A 51 -1.30 -44.67 16.32
C ILE A 51 -2.64 -45.38 16.17
N HIS A 52 -2.67 -46.62 16.66
CA HIS A 52 -3.86 -47.42 16.89
C HIS A 52 -4.72 -46.88 18.04
N THR A 53 -6.02 -46.95 17.83
CA THR A 53 -7.14 -46.72 18.75
C THR A 53 -7.17 -47.74 19.90
N LEU A 54 -7.30 -47.29 21.14
CA LEU A 54 -7.78 -48.11 22.26
C LEU A 54 -8.93 -47.39 22.97
N THR A 55 -10.13 -47.88 22.73
CA THR A 55 -11.37 -47.57 23.47
C THR A 55 -11.62 -48.65 24.51
N SER A 56 -11.76 -48.29 25.79
CA SER A 56 -12.51 -49.12 26.74
C SER A 56 -13.34 -48.24 27.68
N HIS A 57 -14.65 -48.43 27.59
CA HIS A 57 -15.64 -47.98 28.57
C HIS A 57 -15.68 -49.01 29.70
N GLN A 58 -15.41 -48.62 30.95
CA GLN A 58 -16.07 -49.11 32.19
C GLN A 58 -15.65 -48.24 33.40
N PRO A 59 -16.57 -47.92 34.33
CA PRO A 59 -16.28 -47.13 35.53
C PRO A 59 -15.64 -47.99 36.63
N ILE A 60 -14.54 -47.52 37.23
CA ILE A 60 -13.96 -48.13 38.44
C ILE A 60 -14.65 -47.53 39.67
N PRO A 61 -15.35 -48.32 40.52
CA PRO A 61 -15.92 -47.81 41.76
C PRO A 61 -14.84 -47.75 42.85
N PHE A 62 -14.58 -46.57 43.41
CA PHE A 62 -13.80 -46.43 44.64
C PHE A 62 -14.76 -46.35 45.83
N GLN A 63 -14.86 -47.45 46.59
CA GLN A 63 -15.49 -47.51 47.90
C GLN A 63 -14.45 -47.03 48.93
N ASN A 64 -14.70 -45.92 49.62
CA ASN A 64 -13.78 -45.41 50.64
C ASN A 64 -14.39 -45.58 52.04
N ASP A 65 -14.01 -46.65 52.72
CA ASP A 65 -14.19 -46.83 54.16
C ASP A 65 -13.11 -46.02 54.89
N ARG A 66 -13.40 -44.74 55.17
CA ARG A 66 -13.01 -44.03 56.40
C ARG A 66 -13.42 -42.56 56.34
N LYS A 67 -14.09 -42.14 57.41
CA LYS A 67 -14.56 -40.80 57.73
C LYS A 67 -13.39 -39.84 57.96
N ASP A 68 -13.65 -38.57 57.66
CA ASP A 68 -12.87 -37.38 58.01
C ASP A 68 -11.65 -37.07 57.12
N SER A 69 -11.91 -36.40 56.00
CA SER A 69 -10.96 -35.47 55.39
C SER A 69 -11.69 -34.50 54.44
N ASN A 70 -11.49 -33.20 54.65
CA ASN A 70 -11.99 -32.14 53.77
C ASN A 70 -11.27 -32.24 52.42
N PHE A 71 -12.00 -32.52 51.32
CA PHE A 71 -11.42 -32.54 49.98
C PHE A 71 -12.05 -31.47 49.10
N VAL A 72 -11.20 -30.64 48.49
CA VAL A 72 -11.54 -29.90 47.27
C VAL A 72 -11.07 -30.78 46.11
N SER A 73 -12.01 -31.31 45.32
CA SER A 73 -11.69 -32.07 44.11
C SER A 73 -11.77 -31.15 42.89
N LEU A 74 -10.77 -31.23 42.01
CA LEU A 74 -10.71 -30.52 40.73
C LEU A 74 -10.81 -31.57 39.61
N THR A 75 -11.96 -31.66 38.96
CA THR A 75 -12.17 -32.61 37.86
C THR A 75 -12.09 -31.89 36.52
N PHE A 76 -11.21 -32.32 35.63
CA PHE A 76 -11.08 -31.80 34.27
C PHE A 76 -11.80 -32.74 33.28
N ILE A 77 -12.82 -32.24 32.56
CA ILE A 77 -13.51 -33.01 31.52
C ILE A 77 -13.05 -32.52 30.15
N LYS A 78 -12.53 -33.43 29.31
CA LYS A 78 -12.10 -33.12 27.93
C LYS A 78 -13.24 -33.44 26.96
N ASN A 79 -13.78 -32.43 26.25
CA ASN A 79 -14.69 -32.65 25.12
C ASN A 79 -13.85 -32.90 23.84
N GLN A 80 -14.08 -34.03 23.16
CA GLN A 80 -13.29 -34.42 21.97
C GLN A 80 -13.70 -33.72 20.66
N LYS A 81 -14.78 -32.92 20.62
CA LYS A 81 -15.25 -32.28 19.36
C LYS A 81 -15.02 -30.77 19.24
N ARG A 82 -14.49 -30.09 20.26
CA ARG A 82 -14.02 -28.69 20.19
C ARG A 82 -12.72 -28.56 20.98
N GLN A 83 -11.73 -27.84 20.46
CA GLN A 83 -10.46 -27.64 21.15
C GLN A 83 -10.69 -26.98 22.53
N HIS A 84 -10.39 -27.74 23.58
CA HIS A 84 -10.28 -27.40 25.01
C HIS A 84 -11.40 -26.55 25.63
N ILE A 85 -12.32 -27.22 26.35
CA ILE A 85 -13.10 -26.62 27.44
C ILE A 85 -12.78 -27.42 28.69
N TYR A 86 -12.34 -26.74 29.76
CA TYR A 86 -12.14 -27.34 31.08
C TYR A 86 -13.18 -26.74 32.04
N VAL A 87 -14.04 -27.58 32.60
CA VAL A 87 -15.03 -27.16 33.62
C VAL A 87 -14.43 -27.42 34.99
N ILE A 88 -14.31 -26.40 35.83
CA ILE A 88 -13.90 -26.54 37.23
C ILE A 88 -15.16 -26.68 38.09
N ILE A 89 -15.38 -27.86 38.67
CA ILE A 89 -16.45 -28.07 39.65
C ILE A 89 -15.83 -28.02 41.04
N LEU A 90 -16.25 -27.05 41.85
CA LEU A 90 -15.91 -26.96 43.27
C LEU A 90 -17.10 -27.50 44.08
N THR A 91 -16.93 -28.67 44.70
CA THR A 91 -17.88 -29.19 45.67
C THR A 91 -17.46 -28.75 47.07
N ILE A 92 -18.35 -28.07 47.79
CA ILE A 92 -18.18 -27.73 49.21
C ILE A 92 -19.37 -28.34 49.94
N ASP A 93 -19.11 -29.14 50.97
CA ASP A 93 -20.16 -29.73 51.80
C ASP A 93 -20.87 -28.64 52.62
N SER A 94 -22.20 -28.69 52.66
CA SER A 94 -23.09 -27.57 53.01
C SER A 94 -23.45 -27.47 54.51
N SER A 95 -22.68 -28.10 55.39
CA SER A 95 -23.02 -28.26 56.81
C SER A 95 -22.46 -27.18 57.75
N PHE A 96 -22.25 -25.92 57.30
CA PHE A 96 -21.73 -24.87 58.21
C PHE A 96 -22.11 -23.40 57.90
N MET A 97 -23.21 -23.11 57.21
CA MET A 97 -23.72 -21.74 57.02
C MET A 97 -24.91 -21.45 57.94
N ALA A 98 -24.64 -21.26 59.24
CA ALA A 98 -25.60 -20.69 60.19
C ALA A 98 -24.86 -19.89 61.27
N ASN A 99 -24.75 -18.56 61.08
CA ASN A 99 -24.97 -17.50 62.07
C ASN A 99 -24.13 -16.22 61.86
N SER A 100 -24.82 -15.10 62.10
CA SER A 100 -24.36 -13.74 62.44
C SER A 100 -23.69 -12.83 61.39
N LEU A 101 -24.51 -11.86 60.94
CA LEU A 101 -24.14 -10.49 60.57
C LEU A 101 -23.73 -9.67 61.82
N HIS A 102 -22.73 -8.77 61.74
CA HIS A 102 -22.82 -7.33 62.12
C HIS A 102 -21.48 -6.55 62.09
N SER A 103 -21.56 -5.31 61.56
CA SER A 103 -20.86 -4.06 61.94
C SER A 103 -19.32 -3.86 61.80
N SER A 104 -18.98 -2.96 60.86
CA SER A 104 -18.12 -1.74 60.93
C SER A 104 -16.81 -1.63 61.74
N THR A 105 -15.85 -0.91 61.11
CA THR A 105 -14.76 -0.03 61.61
C THR A 105 -13.30 -0.53 61.68
N SER A 106 -12.45 0.26 60.99
CA SER A 106 -11.00 0.57 61.10
C SER A 106 -10.13 -0.10 62.16
N PHE A 107 -8.87 -0.45 61.83
CA PHE A 107 -7.64 0.17 62.39
C PHE A 107 -6.35 -0.42 61.79
N ILE A 108 -5.33 0.44 61.75
CA ILE A 108 -3.92 0.26 61.37
C ILE A 108 -3.16 -0.55 62.44
N SER A 109 -2.25 -1.46 62.07
CA SER A 109 -0.86 -1.53 62.59
C SER A 109 -0.08 -2.81 62.24
N ASN A 110 1.13 -2.56 61.73
CA ASN A 110 2.43 -3.26 61.75
C ASN A 110 2.66 -4.71 62.29
N PRO A 111 3.77 -5.35 61.83
CA PRO A 111 3.91 -6.78 61.61
C PRO A 111 4.65 -7.52 62.75
N VAL A 112 4.43 -8.84 62.85
CA VAL A 112 5.27 -9.75 63.66
C VAL A 112 5.68 -10.96 62.83
N ASN A 113 6.96 -11.27 62.96
CA ASN A 113 7.77 -12.19 62.19
C ASN A 113 7.96 -13.49 62.99
N LEU A 114 7.57 -14.66 62.45
CA LEU A 114 7.90 -15.99 62.95
C LEU A 114 7.88 -16.91 61.71
N GLY A 115 8.92 -17.64 61.31
CA GLY A 115 9.82 -18.46 62.09
C GLY A 115 9.81 -19.84 61.42
N HIS A 116 10.95 -20.30 60.93
CA HIS A 116 11.11 -21.55 60.17
C HIS A 116 10.72 -22.80 60.97
N SER A 117 9.83 -23.64 60.44
CA SER A 117 9.75 -25.06 60.80
C SER A 117 9.42 -25.94 59.59
N LYS A 118 10.17 -27.05 59.49
CA LYS A 118 10.21 -28.04 58.40
C LYS A 118 8.88 -28.76 58.16
N ILE A 119 8.51 -29.01 56.90
CA ILE A 119 7.42 -29.92 56.49
C ILE A 119 8.03 -31.13 55.74
N PRO A 120 7.63 -32.38 56.04
CA PRO A 120 8.17 -33.60 55.43
C PRO A 120 7.49 -34.00 54.09
N ALA A 121 8.27 -34.74 53.29
CA ALA A 121 7.97 -35.62 52.14
C ALA A 121 6.67 -35.45 51.30
N GLN A 122 6.88 -35.33 49.98
CA GLN A 122 5.93 -35.12 48.89
C GLN A 122 4.88 -36.24 48.72
N ILE A 123 3.63 -35.85 48.49
CA ILE A 123 2.56 -36.69 47.91
C ILE A 123 2.58 -36.50 46.37
N PRO A 124 2.57 -37.57 45.54
CA PRO A 124 2.58 -37.44 44.08
C PRO A 124 1.26 -36.85 43.60
N GLY A 125 1.32 -35.73 42.88
CA GLY A 125 0.15 -35.05 42.30
C GLY A 125 -0.19 -33.68 42.92
N SER A 126 0.60 -33.18 43.88
CA SER A 126 0.44 -31.81 44.41
C SER A 126 1.28 -30.80 43.62
N VAL A 127 0.62 -29.81 43.01
CA VAL A 127 1.29 -28.64 42.42
C VAL A 127 1.46 -27.60 43.53
N SER A 128 2.71 -27.23 43.84
CA SER A 128 3.01 -26.15 44.79
C SER A 128 3.28 -24.85 44.04
N PHE A 129 2.62 -23.77 44.45
CA PHE A 129 2.89 -22.43 43.93
C PHE A 129 3.96 -21.73 44.79
N PRO A 130 4.93 -21.02 44.18
CA PRO A 130 5.93 -20.28 44.95
C PRO A 130 5.27 -19.16 45.76
N SER A 131 5.62 -19.05 47.05
CA SER A 131 5.01 -18.14 48.04
C SER A 131 5.14 -16.64 47.75
N ARG A 132 5.80 -16.25 46.65
CA ARG A 132 6.06 -14.85 46.29
C ARG A 132 4.86 -14.10 45.73
N TYR A 133 3.70 -14.75 45.56
CA TYR A 133 2.46 -14.13 45.10
C TYR A 133 1.30 -14.20 46.10
N LEU A 134 1.55 -14.67 47.33
CA LEU A 134 0.55 -14.71 48.39
C LEU A 134 0.81 -13.56 49.37
N HIS A 135 0.33 -12.36 49.03
CA HIS A 135 0.29 -11.26 49.98
C HIS A 135 -1.00 -11.34 50.83
N ASN A 136 -0.82 -11.52 52.14
CA ASN A 136 -1.78 -11.37 53.25
C ASN A 136 -3.15 -12.07 53.10
N PHE A 137 -3.23 -13.31 53.57
CA PHE A 137 -4.51 -13.96 53.89
C PHE A 137 -4.89 -13.65 55.34
N ASN A 138 -5.91 -12.81 55.54
CA ASN A 138 -6.60 -12.69 56.83
C ASN A 138 -8.00 -13.29 56.66
N LEU A 139 -8.25 -14.41 57.34
CA LEU A 139 -9.57 -15.03 57.41
C LEU A 139 -10.41 -14.24 58.42
N ASN A 140 -11.26 -13.33 57.95
CA ASN A 140 -12.31 -12.76 58.79
C ASN A 140 -13.51 -13.73 58.83
N ASN A 141 -13.97 -14.05 60.04
CA ASN A 141 -14.97 -15.07 60.39
C ASN A 141 -16.43 -14.78 59.95
N ASP A 142 -16.66 -13.84 59.04
CA ASP A 142 -18.00 -13.42 58.66
C ASP A 142 -18.41 -14.04 57.31
N GLY A 143 -18.64 -15.36 57.27
CA GLY A 143 -19.53 -16.10 56.34
C GLY A 143 -19.76 -15.62 54.89
N ARG A 144 -18.84 -14.89 54.27
CA ARG A 144 -19.00 -14.27 52.95
C ARG A 144 -17.99 -14.87 51.98
N VAL A 145 -18.51 -15.35 50.86
CA VAL A 145 -17.74 -15.94 49.76
C VAL A 145 -16.72 -14.93 49.22
N LEU A 146 -15.43 -15.22 49.39
CA LEU A 146 -14.36 -14.46 48.75
C LEU A 146 -14.17 -14.98 47.32
N ARG A 147 -14.47 -14.14 46.32
CA ARG A 147 -14.02 -14.37 44.94
C ARG A 147 -12.50 -14.21 44.92
N VAL A 148 -11.77 -15.33 44.90
CA VAL A 148 -10.33 -15.32 44.64
C VAL A 148 -10.14 -15.23 43.14
N MET A 149 -9.89 -14.03 42.63
CA MET A 149 -9.42 -13.84 41.26
C MET A 149 -7.90 -14.02 41.31
N ALA A 150 -7.39 -15.14 40.77
CA ALA A 150 -5.97 -15.28 40.54
C ALA A 150 -5.59 -14.29 39.42
N CYS A 151 -5.14 -13.10 39.79
CA CYS A 151 -4.50 -12.19 38.84
C CYS A 151 -3.16 -12.83 38.44
N SER A 152 -3.13 -13.52 37.31
CA SER A 152 -1.86 -13.77 36.62
C SER A 152 -1.36 -12.41 36.18
N GLY A 153 -0.51 -11.77 37.01
CA GLY A 153 0.22 -10.57 36.65
C GLY A 153 1.23 -10.91 35.56
N VAL A 154 0.73 -11.10 34.35
CA VAL A 154 1.50 -10.86 33.15
C VAL A 154 1.20 -9.41 32.83
N GLU A 155 2.13 -8.50 33.11
CA GLU A 155 2.09 -7.20 32.45
C GLU A 155 2.07 -7.51 30.94
N GLU A 156 0.91 -7.33 30.31
CA GLU A 156 0.82 -7.39 28.86
C GLU A 156 1.72 -6.28 28.34
N VAL A 157 2.93 -6.64 27.91
CA VAL A 157 3.83 -5.74 27.22
C VAL A 157 3.08 -5.29 25.97
N GLN A 158 2.52 -4.09 26.02
CA GLN A 158 1.88 -3.49 24.86
C GLN A 158 2.97 -3.25 23.82
N VAL A 159 2.82 -3.90 22.67
CA VAL A 159 3.69 -3.66 21.52
C VAL A 159 3.42 -2.25 21.04
N ASP A 160 4.47 -1.43 20.91
CA ASP A 160 4.37 -0.15 20.21
C ASP A 160 4.08 -0.42 18.73
N VAL A 161 2.85 -0.12 18.32
CA VAL A 161 2.35 -0.30 16.95
C VAL A 161 2.52 0.98 16.10
N SER A 162 3.26 1.98 16.60
CA SER A 162 3.49 3.21 15.87
C SER A 162 4.31 2.98 14.59
N LEU A 163 3.89 3.66 13.52
CA LEU A 163 4.64 3.73 12.28
C LEU A 163 5.50 4.99 12.28
N SER A 164 6.57 4.98 11.48
CA SER A 164 7.45 6.15 11.38
C SER A 164 6.68 7.39 10.89
N PRO A 165 7.05 8.60 11.35
CA PRO A 165 6.40 9.84 10.93
C PRO A 165 6.37 10.01 9.40
N ARG A 166 7.41 9.53 8.70
CA ARG A 166 7.52 9.57 7.25
C ARG A 166 6.47 8.72 6.54
N VAL A 167 6.18 7.52 7.05
CA VAL A 167 5.10 6.68 6.52
C VAL A 167 3.75 7.33 6.77
N ASN A 168 3.54 7.90 7.97
CA ASN A 168 2.28 8.58 8.32
C ASN A 168 2.04 9.87 7.51
N ALA A 169 3.09 10.52 7.00
CA ALA A 169 2.99 11.74 6.20
C ALA A 169 2.63 11.47 4.72
N VAL A 170 2.78 10.23 4.24
CA VAL A 170 2.50 9.86 2.85
C VAL A 170 1.03 9.50 2.69
N LYS A 171 0.38 10.10 1.71
CA LYS A 171 -1.00 9.77 1.36
C LYS A 171 -1.04 8.48 0.53
N PRO A 172 -1.98 7.55 0.80
CA PRO A 172 -2.22 6.41 -0.07
C PRO A 172 -2.53 6.85 -1.51
N SER A 173 -2.06 6.08 -2.49
CA SER A 173 -2.31 6.40 -3.90
C SER A 173 -3.77 6.09 -4.28
N LYS A 174 -4.56 7.12 -4.58
CA LYS A 174 -5.93 6.95 -5.08
C LYS A 174 -6.02 6.14 -6.37
N THR A 175 -5.00 6.22 -7.24
CA THR A 175 -4.94 5.39 -8.47
C THR A 175 -4.89 3.90 -8.11
N VAL A 176 -4.12 3.53 -7.09
CA VAL A 176 -4.02 2.14 -6.63
C VAL A 176 -5.33 1.69 -6.00
N ALA A 177 -5.90 2.49 -5.07
CA ALA A 177 -7.16 2.16 -4.41
C ALA A 177 -8.32 1.90 -5.40
N ILE A 178 -8.44 2.72 -6.45
CA ILE A 178 -9.48 2.52 -7.48
C ILE A 178 -9.20 1.28 -8.35
N THR A 179 -7.92 1.02 -8.65
CA THR A 179 -7.54 -0.19 -9.40
C THR A 179 -7.88 -1.46 -8.61
N ASP A 180 -7.66 -1.44 -7.29
CA ASP A 180 -7.97 -2.55 -6.39
C ASP A 180 -9.49 -2.74 -6.28
N GLN A 181 -10.26 -1.64 -6.13
CA GLN A 181 -11.72 -1.70 -6.11
C GLN A 181 -12.31 -2.24 -7.42
N ALA A 182 -11.79 -1.79 -8.57
CA ALA A 182 -12.18 -2.30 -9.88
C ALA A 182 -11.84 -3.79 -10.04
N THR A 183 -10.71 -4.24 -9.49
CA THR A 183 -10.30 -5.64 -9.49
C THR A 183 -11.21 -6.50 -8.60
N ALA A 184 -11.57 -6.02 -7.42
CA ALA A 184 -12.49 -6.71 -6.52
C ALA A 184 -13.89 -6.87 -7.15
N LEU A 185 -14.39 -5.83 -7.84
CA LEU A 185 -15.65 -5.90 -8.60
C LEU A 185 -15.58 -6.92 -9.75
N ALA A 186 -14.47 -6.93 -10.50
CA ALA A 186 -14.26 -7.92 -11.55
C ALA A 186 -14.20 -9.36 -11.00
N GLN A 187 -13.53 -9.57 -9.86
CA GLN A 187 -13.50 -10.87 -9.16
C GLN A 187 -14.87 -11.29 -8.64
N ALA A 188 -15.73 -10.34 -8.29
CA ALA A 188 -17.13 -10.58 -7.94
C ALA A 188 -18.06 -10.81 -9.15
N GLY A 189 -17.50 -10.90 -10.37
CA GLY A 189 -18.26 -11.16 -11.60
C GLY A 189 -18.88 -9.93 -12.26
N VAL A 190 -18.58 -8.71 -11.76
CA VAL A 190 -19.07 -7.46 -12.35
C VAL A 190 -18.16 -7.02 -13.50
N SER A 191 -18.73 -6.80 -14.69
CA SER A 191 -17.98 -6.33 -15.86
C SER A 191 -17.59 -4.85 -15.74
N VAL A 192 -16.38 -4.59 -15.24
CA VAL A 192 -15.82 -3.24 -15.07
C VAL A 192 -14.85 -2.89 -16.19
N ILE A 193 -15.06 -1.74 -16.85
CA ILE A 193 -14.10 -1.17 -17.79
C ILE A 193 -13.05 -0.39 -16.99
N ARG A 194 -11.76 -0.74 -17.15
CA ARG A 194 -10.65 -0.18 -16.37
C ARG A 194 -9.87 0.85 -17.19
N LEU A 195 -10.15 2.13 -16.98
CA LEU A 195 -9.41 3.25 -17.59
C LEU A 195 -8.56 4.01 -16.57
N ALA A 196 -8.34 3.40 -15.39
CA ALA A 196 -7.52 3.97 -14.34
C ALA A 196 -6.02 3.80 -14.62
N ALA A 197 -5.55 2.60 -14.95
CA ALA A 197 -4.12 2.34 -15.14
C ALA A 197 -3.60 2.93 -16.47
N GLY A 198 -2.39 3.49 -16.42
CA GLY A 198 -1.68 4.00 -17.59
C GLY A 198 -0.83 2.93 -18.26
N GLU A 199 -1.45 1.85 -18.72
CA GLU A 199 -0.79 0.67 -19.30
C GLU A 199 -1.23 0.49 -20.76
N PRO A 200 -0.30 0.54 -21.73
CA PRO A 200 -0.58 0.18 -23.12
C PRO A 200 -1.25 -1.20 -23.23
N ASP A 201 -2.27 -1.32 -24.08
CA ASP A 201 -2.91 -2.60 -24.41
C ASP A 201 -2.12 -3.45 -25.42
N PHE A 202 -1.05 -2.89 -25.98
CA PHE A 202 -0.10 -3.60 -26.83
C PHE A 202 0.74 -4.56 -26.01
N ASP A 203 1.04 -5.73 -26.58
CA ASP A 203 2.09 -6.59 -26.06
C ASP A 203 3.47 -5.93 -26.22
N THR A 204 4.42 -6.35 -25.37
CA THR A 204 5.83 -6.02 -25.59
C THR A 204 6.26 -6.50 -26.99
N PRO A 205 6.88 -5.66 -27.84
CA PRO A 205 7.31 -6.04 -29.17
C PRO A 205 8.13 -7.34 -29.22
N VAL A 206 7.87 -8.16 -30.23
CA VAL A 206 8.41 -9.54 -30.32
C VAL A 206 9.94 -9.58 -30.16
N LEU A 207 10.68 -8.69 -30.83
CA LEU A 207 12.15 -8.66 -30.73
C LEU A 207 12.65 -8.36 -29.31
N ILE A 208 11.89 -7.57 -28.54
CA ILE A 208 12.19 -7.25 -27.14
C ILE A 208 11.89 -8.46 -26.25
N ALA A 209 10.74 -9.10 -26.47
CA ALA A 209 10.34 -10.30 -25.73
C ALA A 209 11.34 -11.46 -25.97
N GLU A 210 11.72 -11.70 -27.22
CA GLU A 210 12.73 -12.71 -27.60
C GLU A 210 14.09 -12.42 -26.95
N ALA A 211 14.52 -11.16 -26.87
CA ALA A 211 15.75 -10.81 -26.16
C ALA A 211 15.69 -11.16 -24.65
N GLY A 212 14.53 -10.97 -24.01
CA GLY A 212 14.31 -11.43 -22.63
C GLY A 212 14.32 -12.95 -22.51
N ILE A 213 13.66 -13.67 -23.42
CA ILE A 213 13.66 -15.14 -23.46
C ILE A 213 15.07 -15.68 -23.64
N ASN A 214 15.85 -15.12 -24.56
CA ASN A 214 17.21 -15.54 -24.83
C ASN A 214 18.13 -15.25 -23.63
N ALA A 215 17.95 -14.11 -22.96
CA ALA A 215 18.68 -13.83 -21.72
C ALA A 215 18.44 -14.91 -20.65
N ILE A 216 17.22 -15.42 -20.53
CA ILE A 216 16.91 -16.55 -19.62
C ILE A 216 17.62 -17.82 -20.09
N ARG A 217 17.48 -18.18 -21.38
CA ARG A 217 18.07 -19.41 -21.95
C ARG A 217 19.59 -19.45 -21.86
N GLU A 218 20.25 -18.30 -22.03
CA GLU A 218 21.71 -18.15 -21.97
C GLU A 218 22.23 -17.98 -20.53
N GLY A 219 21.33 -17.95 -19.54
CA GLY A 219 21.72 -17.84 -18.13
C GLY A 219 22.19 -16.43 -17.73
N PHE A 220 21.71 -15.37 -18.36
CA PHE A 220 21.88 -13.99 -17.86
C PHE A 220 21.01 -13.75 -16.62
N THR A 221 21.31 -14.47 -15.53
CA THR A 221 20.53 -14.51 -14.28
C THR A 221 21.37 -14.13 -13.05
N ARG A 222 22.61 -13.68 -13.26
CA ARG A 222 23.54 -13.28 -12.20
C ARG A 222 23.46 -11.77 -11.96
N TYR A 223 24.02 -11.31 -10.84
CA TYR A 223 24.09 -9.89 -10.55
C TYR A 223 24.75 -9.10 -11.68
N THR A 224 24.13 -8.00 -12.05
CA THR A 224 24.70 -7.00 -12.96
C THR A 224 25.37 -5.89 -12.15
N PRO A 225 26.21 -5.03 -12.75
CA PRO A 225 26.69 -3.84 -12.06
C PRO A 225 25.51 -3.03 -11.50
N ASN A 226 25.67 -2.47 -10.30
CA ASN A 226 24.57 -1.76 -9.63
C ASN A 226 23.95 -0.64 -10.49
N ALA A 227 24.78 0.05 -11.29
CA ALA A 227 24.34 1.10 -12.19
C ALA A 227 23.65 0.61 -13.48
N GLY A 228 23.67 -0.70 -13.74
CA GLY A 228 23.29 -1.33 -15.00
C GLY A 228 24.50 -1.78 -15.84
N THR A 229 24.26 -2.73 -16.74
CA THR A 229 25.27 -3.26 -17.67
C THR A 229 25.86 -2.13 -18.52
N LEU A 230 27.14 -2.26 -18.88
CA LEU A 230 27.79 -1.28 -19.76
C LEU A 230 27.08 -1.20 -21.12
N GLU A 231 26.66 -2.35 -21.65
CA GLU A 231 25.89 -2.46 -22.90
C GLU A 231 24.65 -1.56 -22.88
N LEU A 232 23.80 -1.68 -21.86
CA LEU A 232 22.59 -0.88 -21.76
C LEU A 232 22.89 0.60 -21.53
N ARG A 233 23.83 0.94 -20.65
CA ARG A 233 24.19 2.35 -20.39
C ARG A 233 24.76 3.03 -21.63
N SER A 234 25.56 2.32 -22.42
CA SER A 234 26.06 2.81 -23.71
C SER A 234 24.95 3.00 -24.73
N ALA A 235 24.00 2.07 -24.82
CA ALA A 235 22.83 2.21 -25.69
C ALA A 235 21.96 3.41 -25.29
N ILE A 236 21.77 3.65 -23.99
CA ILE A 236 21.07 4.84 -23.47
C ILE A 236 21.82 6.12 -23.85
N CYS A 237 23.16 6.16 -23.73
CA CYS A 237 23.95 7.31 -24.15
C CYS A 237 23.77 7.60 -25.65
N HIS A 238 23.76 6.55 -26.48
CA HIS A 238 23.53 6.68 -27.93
C HIS A 238 22.15 7.25 -28.22
N LYS A 239 21.09 6.68 -27.62
CA LYS A 239 19.72 7.18 -27.72
C LYS A 239 19.62 8.66 -27.33
N LEU A 240 20.18 9.04 -26.18
CA LEU A 240 20.10 10.42 -25.68
C LEU A 240 20.81 11.41 -26.60
N LYS A 241 21.90 10.98 -27.24
CA LYS A 241 22.62 11.80 -28.22
C LYS A 241 21.82 11.94 -29.52
N GLU A 242 21.32 10.84 -30.05
CA GLU A 242 20.63 10.80 -31.35
C GLU A 242 19.25 11.47 -31.30
N GLU A 243 18.46 11.20 -30.27
CA GLU A 243 17.07 11.64 -30.18
C GLU A 243 16.89 12.96 -29.43
N ASN A 244 17.75 13.25 -28.45
CA ASN A 244 17.59 14.41 -27.56
C ASN A 244 18.72 15.43 -27.69
N GLY A 245 19.75 15.16 -28.49
CA GLY A 245 20.92 16.03 -28.62
C GLY A 245 21.78 16.11 -27.35
N LEU A 246 21.66 15.14 -26.44
CA LEU A 246 22.33 15.14 -25.13
C LEU A 246 23.55 14.23 -25.14
N SER A 247 24.71 14.78 -24.76
CA SER A 247 25.93 14.00 -24.60
C SER A 247 26.13 13.63 -23.13
N TYR A 248 26.16 12.32 -22.87
CA TYR A 248 26.48 11.72 -21.57
C TYR A 248 27.48 10.59 -21.76
N THR A 249 28.29 10.33 -20.74
CA THR A 249 29.10 9.11 -20.64
C THR A 249 28.36 8.03 -19.85
N PRO A 250 28.70 6.74 -19.99
CA PRO A 250 27.97 5.68 -19.29
C PRO A 250 27.93 5.82 -17.76
N ASP A 251 28.93 6.43 -17.12
CA ASP A 251 28.96 6.69 -15.67
C ASP A 251 28.06 7.87 -15.23
N GLN A 252 27.43 8.54 -16.18
CA GLN A 252 26.36 9.51 -15.98
C GLN A 252 24.96 8.90 -16.19
N ILE A 253 24.87 7.58 -16.37
CA ILE A 253 23.61 6.84 -16.49
C ILE A 253 23.45 5.87 -15.32
N LEU A 254 22.29 5.88 -14.68
CA LEU A 254 21.88 4.91 -13.67
C LEU A 254 20.59 4.21 -14.11
N VAL A 255 20.65 2.90 -14.30
CA VAL A 255 19.50 2.04 -14.61
C VAL A 255 18.85 1.57 -13.31
N SER A 256 17.52 1.64 -13.25
CA SER A 256 16.71 1.36 -12.05
C SER A 256 15.48 0.50 -12.39
N ASN A 257 14.78 0.03 -11.35
CA ASN A 257 13.57 -0.80 -11.49
C ASN A 257 12.33 0.02 -11.91
N GLY A 258 12.41 0.64 -13.09
CA GLY A 258 11.44 1.57 -13.66
C GLY A 258 11.65 3.02 -13.23
N ALA A 259 11.12 3.96 -14.02
CA ALA A 259 11.27 5.40 -13.80
C ALA A 259 10.79 5.89 -12.42
N LYS A 260 9.79 5.24 -11.80
CA LYS A 260 9.37 5.55 -10.43
C LYS A 260 10.53 5.47 -9.41
N GLN A 261 11.38 4.43 -9.52
CA GLN A 261 12.55 4.29 -8.66
C GLN A 261 13.58 5.38 -8.98
N SER A 262 13.80 5.66 -10.27
CA SER A 262 14.69 6.73 -10.74
C SER A 262 14.31 8.10 -10.15
N ILE A 263 13.02 8.46 -10.20
CA ILE A 263 12.52 9.74 -9.64
C ILE A 263 12.73 9.79 -8.13
N LEU A 264 12.33 8.74 -7.41
CA LEU A 264 12.46 8.71 -5.95
C LEU A 264 13.92 8.83 -5.50
N GLN A 265 14.83 8.12 -6.16
CA GLN A 265 16.26 8.20 -5.84
C GLN A 265 16.84 9.58 -6.14
N ALA A 266 16.44 10.22 -7.25
CA ALA A 266 16.81 11.59 -7.56
C ALA A 266 16.35 12.55 -6.46
N VAL A 267 15.08 12.48 -6.05
CA VAL A 267 14.51 13.32 -4.99
C VAL A 267 15.26 13.11 -3.68
N LEU A 268 15.47 11.85 -3.25
CA LEU A 268 16.23 11.52 -2.03
C LEU A 268 17.70 11.94 -2.08
N ALA A 269 18.33 11.91 -3.26
CA ALA A 269 19.73 12.29 -3.41
C ALA A 269 19.96 13.80 -3.34
N VAL A 270 18.97 14.60 -3.77
CA VAL A 270 19.15 16.05 -3.91
C VAL A 270 18.41 16.88 -2.87
N CYS A 271 17.34 16.37 -2.26
CA CYS A 271 16.55 17.13 -1.29
C CYS A 271 17.01 16.81 0.14
N SER A 272 17.15 17.85 0.95
CA SER A 272 17.37 17.79 2.40
C SER A 272 16.06 18.07 3.16
N PRO A 273 15.97 17.73 4.45
CA PRO A 273 14.83 18.10 5.28
C PRO A 273 14.53 19.61 5.21
N GLY A 274 13.29 19.95 4.88
CA GLY A 274 12.83 21.33 4.75
C GLY A 274 13.14 22.02 3.41
N ASP A 275 13.85 21.37 2.47
CA ASP A 275 13.94 21.86 1.10
C ASP A 275 12.54 21.84 0.43
N GLU A 276 12.34 22.71 -0.56
CA GLU A 276 11.08 22.80 -1.30
C GLU A 276 11.21 22.13 -2.68
N VAL A 277 10.22 21.29 -3.01
CA VAL A 277 10.06 20.66 -4.32
C VAL A 277 8.89 21.32 -5.04
N ILE A 278 9.18 22.09 -6.08
CA ILE A 278 8.20 22.81 -6.89
C ILE A 278 7.55 21.85 -7.90
N ILE A 279 6.23 21.75 -7.88
CA ILE A 279 5.47 20.77 -8.67
C ILE A 279 4.26 21.46 -9.34
N PRO A 280 4.24 21.62 -10.67
CA PRO A 280 3.06 22.10 -11.38
C PRO A 280 1.90 21.11 -11.24
N ALA A 281 0.71 21.59 -10.88
CA ALA A 281 -0.53 20.82 -10.90
C ALA A 281 -1.32 21.13 -12.19
N PRO A 282 -1.95 20.14 -12.83
CA PRO A 282 -2.08 18.75 -12.39
C PRO A 282 -0.78 17.94 -12.52
N PHE A 283 -0.44 17.15 -11.48
CA PHE A 283 0.82 16.40 -11.37
C PHE A 283 0.60 14.90 -11.35
N TRP A 284 1.61 14.09 -11.70
CA TRP A 284 1.57 12.66 -11.40
C TRP A 284 1.56 12.41 -9.89
N VAL A 285 0.60 11.60 -9.44
CA VAL A 285 0.19 11.42 -8.03
C VAL A 285 1.33 11.15 -7.04
N SER A 286 2.47 10.65 -7.51
CA SER A 286 3.58 10.28 -6.63
C SER A 286 4.58 11.41 -6.39
N TYR A 287 4.64 12.48 -7.20
CA TYR A 287 5.65 13.52 -7.00
C TYR A 287 5.58 14.19 -5.62
N PRO A 288 4.40 14.63 -5.13
CA PRO A 288 4.34 15.25 -3.80
C PRO A 288 4.67 14.28 -2.68
N GLU A 289 4.28 13.01 -2.83
CA GLU A 289 4.57 11.97 -1.83
C GLU A 289 6.07 11.64 -1.79
N MET A 290 6.74 11.61 -2.94
CA MET A 290 8.20 11.43 -3.01
C MET A 290 8.95 12.59 -2.34
N ALA A 291 8.47 13.83 -2.47
CA ALA A 291 9.00 14.97 -1.72
C ALA A 291 8.85 14.76 -0.20
N ARG A 292 7.66 14.36 0.27
CA ARG A 292 7.44 14.07 1.70
C ARG A 292 8.30 12.92 2.22
N ILE A 293 8.54 11.88 1.41
CA ILE A 293 9.45 10.78 1.75
C ILE A 293 10.90 11.27 1.90
N ALA A 294 11.29 12.38 1.27
CA ALA A 294 12.60 13.00 1.43
C ALA A 294 12.64 14.06 2.57
N ASP A 295 11.59 14.14 3.40
CA ASP A 295 11.38 15.21 4.39
C ASP A 295 11.39 16.62 3.76
N ALA A 296 11.12 16.70 2.44
CA ALA A 296 11.00 17.94 1.69
C ALA A 296 9.53 18.37 1.61
N THR A 297 9.32 19.67 1.36
CA THR A 297 8.00 20.28 1.28
C THR A 297 7.55 20.39 -0.18
N PRO A 298 6.48 19.71 -0.61
CA PRO A 298 5.92 19.91 -1.94
C PRO A 298 5.24 21.28 -2.03
N VAL A 299 5.70 22.11 -2.96
CA VAL A 299 5.10 23.42 -3.30
C VAL A 299 4.35 23.26 -4.61
N ILE A 300 3.02 23.17 -4.51
CA ILE A 300 2.15 22.93 -5.66
C ILE A 300 1.84 24.24 -6.39
N LEU A 301 2.04 24.26 -7.71
CA LEU A 301 1.73 25.40 -8.57
C LEU A 301 0.54 25.06 -9.49
N PRO A 302 -0.69 25.49 -9.17
CA PRO A 302 -1.85 25.26 -10.03
C PRO A 302 -1.66 25.90 -11.41
N THR A 303 -2.01 25.15 -12.45
CA THR A 303 -2.12 25.63 -13.83
C THR A 303 -3.58 25.69 -14.24
N ARG A 304 -3.87 26.17 -15.46
CA ARG A 304 -5.24 26.35 -15.94
C ARG A 304 -5.50 25.55 -17.21
N ILE A 305 -6.68 24.96 -17.32
CA ILE A 305 -7.13 24.26 -18.54
C ILE A 305 -7.10 25.16 -19.78
N SER A 306 -7.41 26.45 -19.62
CA SER A 306 -7.35 27.47 -20.69
C SER A 306 -5.95 27.72 -21.24
N GLU A 307 -4.92 27.32 -20.49
CA GLU A 307 -3.51 27.41 -20.85
C GLU A 307 -2.92 26.02 -21.11
N ASN A 308 -3.78 25.04 -21.41
CA ASN A 308 -3.42 23.63 -21.60
C ASN A 308 -2.63 23.06 -20.43
N PHE A 309 -2.93 23.50 -19.20
CA PHE A 309 -2.26 23.07 -17.98
C PHE A 309 -0.73 23.25 -17.98
N LEU A 310 -0.22 24.24 -18.72
CA LEU A 310 1.19 24.57 -18.75
C LEU A 310 1.55 25.54 -17.60
N LEU A 311 2.74 25.37 -17.04
CA LEU A 311 3.26 26.25 -15.99
C LEU A 311 3.48 27.67 -16.51
N ASP A 312 2.83 28.66 -15.89
CA ASP A 312 3.15 30.08 -16.11
C ASP A 312 4.51 30.42 -15.46
N PRO A 313 5.51 30.88 -16.23
CA PRO A 313 6.81 31.28 -15.70
C PRO A 313 6.72 32.36 -14.61
N LYS A 314 5.73 33.25 -14.64
CA LYS A 314 5.53 34.27 -13.61
C LYS A 314 5.11 33.65 -12.28
N VAL A 315 4.26 32.63 -12.33
CA VAL A 315 3.85 31.88 -11.13
C VAL A 315 5.06 31.17 -10.53
N LEU A 316 5.90 30.54 -11.37
CA LEU A 316 7.16 29.95 -10.92
C LEU A 316 8.03 30.98 -10.20
N GLU A 317 8.36 32.11 -10.84
CA GLU A 317 9.23 33.13 -10.26
C GLU A 317 8.68 33.68 -8.94
N SER A 318 7.36 33.85 -8.82
CA SER A 318 6.71 34.34 -7.59
C SER A 318 6.74 33.36 -6.41
N LYS A 319 7.05 32.08 -6.65
CA LYS A 319 6.98 31.01 -5.65
C LYS A 319 8.34 30.47 -5.25
N LEU A 320 9.40 30.89 -5.95
CA LEU A 320 10.75 30.52 -5.58
C LEU A 320 11.17 31.20 -4.27
N THR A 321 11.81 30.41 -3.41
CA THR A 321 12.38 30.85 -2.15
C THR A 321 13.83 30.36 -2.05
N GLU A 322 14.56 30.79 -1.03
CA GLU A 322 15.89 30.25 -0.72
C GLU A 322 15.89 28.75 -0.43
N LYS A 323 14.74 28.15 -0.09
CA LYS A 323 14.57 26.71 0.14
C LYS A 323 14.24 25.92 -1.13
N SER A 324 13.88 26.59 -2.22
CA SER A 324 13.57 25.93 -3.49
C SER A 324 14.77 25.15 -4.02
N ARG A 325 14.60 23.82 -4.08
CA ARG A 325 15.68 22.88 -4.38
C ARG A 325 15.49 22.15 -5.70
N LEU A 326 14.26 21.74 -5.99
CA LEU A 326 13.96 20.90 -7.14
C LEU A 326 12.67 21.35 -7.81
N LEU A 327 12.70 21.62 -9.10
CA LEU A 327 11.51 21.75 -9.95
C LEU A 327 11.29 20.43 -10.68
N ILE A 328 10.08 19.88 -10.62
CA ILE A 328 9.71 18.69 -11.40
C ILE A 328 8.92 19.13 -12.63
N LEU A 329 9.39 18.76 -13.82
CA LEU A 329 8.70 18.93 -15.10
C LEU A 329 8.40 17.56 -15.71
N CYS A 330 7.16 17.33 -16.13
CA CYS A 330 6.74 16.13 -16.83
C CYS A 330 6.18 16.53 -18.20
N SER A 331 6.85 16.12 -19.27
CA SER A 331 6.48 16.49 -20.65
C SER A 331 6.87 15.38 -21.62
N PRO A 332 5.91 14.78 -22.36
CA PRO A 332 4.45 14.95 -22.24
C PRO A 332 3.90 14.57 -20.85
N SER A 333 2.88 15.30 -20.38
CA SER A 333 2.40 15.22 -19.00
C SER A 333 1.45 14.05 -18.71
N ASN A 334 1.59 13.46 -17.52
CA ASN A 334 0.54 12.71 -16.82
C ASN A 334 0.06 13.56 -15.63
N PRO A 335 -1.21 14.00 -15.59
CA PRO A 335 -2.38 13.42 -16.26
C PRO A 335 -2.86 14.13 -17.53
N THR A 336 -2.28 15.26 -17.92
CA THR A 336 -2.95 16.19 -18.85
C THR A 336 -2.70 15.91 -20.32
N GLY A 337 -1.63 15.18 -20.64
CA GLY A 337 -1.16 15.00 -22.01
C GLY A 337 -0.58 16.27 -22.64
N SER A 338 -0.39 17.34 -21.87
CA SER A 338 0.23 18.59 -22.34
C SER A 338 1.70 18.37 -22.69
N VAL A 339 2.16 19.06 -23.73
CA VAL A 339 3.57 19.09 -24.13
C VAL A 339 4.08 20.51 -23.99
N TYR A 340 5.18 20.67 -23.27
CA TYR A 340 5.80 21.99 -23.13
C TYR A 340 6.46 22.41 -24.44
N PRO A 341 6.04 23.53 -25.05
CA PRO A 341 6.70 24.04 -26.23
C PRO A 341 8.07 24.63 -25.85
N LYS A 342 9.04 24.53 -26.76
CA LYS A 342 10.43 24.93 -26.51
C LYS A 342 10.56 26.36 -25.97
N ASN A 343 9.82 27.32 -26.52
CA ASN A 343 9.86 28.73 -26.09
C ASN A 343 9.46 28.89 -24.61
N LEU A 344 8.47 28.13 -24.13
CA LEU A 344 8.08 28.15 -22.73
C LEU A 344 9.16 27.51 -21.84
N LEU A 345 9.77 26.42 -22.30
CA LEU A 345 10.91 25.83 -21.58
C LEU A 345 12.11 26.77 -21.52
N ASP A 346 12.38 27.55 -22.58
CA ASP A 346 13.42 28.59 -22.60
C ASP A 346 13.14 29.71 -21.57
N GLU A 347 11.86 30.06 -21.35
CA GLU A 347 11.45 30.99 -20.29
C GLU A 347 11.70 30.41 -18.89
N ILE A 348 11.29 29.16 -18.67
CA ILE A 348 11.50 28.45 -17.40
C ILE A 348 13.00 28.28 -17.12
N ALA A 349 13.79 27.87 -18.12
CA ALA A 349 15.24 27.71 -18.02
C ALA A 349 15.94 29.03 -17.63
N ARG A 350 15.51 30.16 -18.20
CA ARG A 350 16.03 31.48 -17.80
C ARG A 350 15.76 31.82 -16.34
N ILE A 351 14.60 31.42 -15.80
CA ILE A 351 14.32 31.58 -14.38
C ILE A 351 15.23 30.65 -13.57
N VAL A 352 15.26 29.35 -13.90
CA VAL A 352 16.10 28.35 -13.19
C VAL A 352 17.57 28.77 -13.14
N ALA A 353 18.11 29.33 -14.23
CA ALA A 353 19.49 29.80 -14.30
C ALA A 353 19.83 30.89 -13.27
N LYS A 354 18.85 31.72 -12.87
CA LYS A 354 19.04 32.77 -11.84
C LYS A 354 19.18 32.21 -10.43
N HIS A 355 18.82 30.94 -10.19
CA HIS A 355 18.81 30.31 -8.87
C HIS A 355 19.82 29.16 -8.80
N PRO A 356 21.05 29.38 -8.30
CA PRO A 356 22.11 28.36 -8.33
C PRO A 356 21.79 27.05 -7.60
N ARG A 357 20.91 27.09 -6.59
CA ARG A 357 20.48 25.89 -5.84
C ARG A 357 19.41 25.06 -6.57
N LEU A 358 18.68 25.67 -7.51
CA LEU A 358 17.50 25.06 -8.13
C LEU A 358 17.93 24.07 -9.22
N LEU A 359 17.59 22.81 -9.00
CA LEU A 359 17.72 21.73 -9.98
C LEU A 359 16.39 21.48 -10.70
N VAL A 360 16.46 20.76 -11.81
CA VAL A 360 15.28 20.28 -12.53
C VAL A 360 15.31 18.76 -12.62
N LEU A 361 14.21 18.11 -12.25
CA LEU A 361 13.93 16.73 -12.61
C LEU A 361 13.01 16.75 -13.82
N SER A 362 13.51 16.30 -14.96
CA SER A 362 12.77 16.24 -16.22
C SER A 362 12.30 14.80 -16.43
N ASP A 363 11.02 14.53 -16.16
CA ASP A 363 10.38 13.23 -16.42
C ASP A 363 9.87 13.19 -17.87
N GLU A 364 10.63 12.48 -18.70
CA GLU A 364 10.47 12.42 -20.16
C GLU A 364 9.96 11.04 -20.61
N ILE A 365 9.37 10.26 -19.70
CA ILE A 365 8.93 8.87 -19.95
C ILE A 365 7.91 8.71 -21.10
N TYR A 366 7.25 9.79 -21.52
CA TYR A 366 6.27 9.82 -22.59
C TYR A 366 6.81 10.39 -23.91
N GLU A 367 8.11 10.67 -24.04
CA GLU A 367 8.69 11.45 -25.16
C GLU A 367 8.26 10.97 -26.56
N HIS A 368 8.14 9.65 -26.77
CA HIS A 368 7.76 9.07 -28.07
C HIS A 368 6.26 9.03 -28.30
N ILE A 369 5.45 9.15 -27.24
CA ILE A 369 3.98 9.19 -27.36
C ILE A 369 3.58 10.66 -27.49
N ILE A 370 3.84 11.21 -28.67
CA ILE A 370 3.63 12.61 -29.00
C ILE A 370 2.90 12.74 -30.34
N TYR A 371 2.02 13.72 -30.45
CA TYR A 371 1.16 13.90 -31.62
C TYR A 371 1.55 15.16 -32.38
N ALA A 372 1.95 14.98 -33.63
CA ALA A 372 2.29 16.09 -34.51
C ALA A 372 1.12 17.12 -34.60
N PRO A 373 1.41 18.43 -34.57
CA PRO A 373 2.73 19.05 -34.76
C PRO A 373 3.57 19.25 -33.50
N ALA A 374 3.14 18.76 -32.32
CA ALA A 374 3.94 18.87 -31.11
C ALA A 374 5.27 18.11 -31.24
N THR A 375 6.32 18.63 -30.62
CA THR A 375 7.65 18.03 -30.59
C THR A 375 8.17 17.99 -29.16
N HIS A 376 8.97 16.97 -28.83
CA HIS A 376 9.59 16.86 -27.52
C HIS A 376 10.85 17.72 -27.47
N THR A 377 11.10 18.36 -26.33
CA THR A 377 12.36 19.07 -26.06
C THR A 377 12.82 18.64 -24.68
N SER A 378 13.94 17.91 -24.62
CA SER A 378 14.55 17.55 -23.35
C SER A 378 15.10 18.78 -22.65
N PHE A 379 14.73 18.98 -21.39
CA PHE A 379 15.07 20.22 -20.67
C PHE A 379 16.59 20.42 -20.54
N ALA A 380 17.36 19.34 -20.40
CA ALA A 380 18.82 19.37 -20.32
C ALA A 380 19.50 19.88 -21.61
N SER A 381 18.77 19.95 -22.74
CA SER A 381 19.32 20.44 -24.02
C SER A 381 19.37 21.96 -24.10
N LEU A 382 18.68 22.65 -23.17
CA LEU A 382 18.57 24.09 -23.14
C LEU A 382 19.85 24.73 -22.56
N PRO A 383 20.21 25.96 -22.97
CA PRO A 383 21.41 26.63 -22.49
C PRO A 383 21.49 26.71 -20.95
N GLY A 384 22.59 26.23 -20.38
CA GLY A 384 22.85 26.23 -18.92
C GLY A 384 22.02 25.24 -18.10
N MET A 385 21.27 24.34 -18.75
CA MET A 385 20.42 23.38 -18.04
C MET A 385 21.05 21.99 -17.88
N TRP A 386 22.08 21.64 -18.66
CA TRP A 386 22.71 20.32 -18.59
C TRP A 386 23.29 20.03 -17.19
N GLU A 387 23.97 20.99 -16.56
CA GLU A 387 24.65 20.79 -15.28
C GLU A 387 23.70 20.70 -14.06
N ARG A 388 22.41 20.97 -14.25
CA ARG A 388 21.40 21.05 -13.19
C ARG A 388 20.14 20.23 -13.46
N THR A 389 20.14 19.43 -14.52
CA THR A 389 18.99 18.60 -14.90
C THR A 389 19.27 17.12 -14.63
N LEU A 390 18.32 16.47 -13.97
CA LEU A 390 18.21 15.02 -13.84
C LEU A 390 17.13 14.56 -14.82
N THR A 391 17.54 14.06 -15.98
CA THR A 391 16.63 13.52 -16.99
C THR A 391 16.25 12.10 -16.59
N VAL A 392 14.96 11.87 -16.37
CA VAL A 392 14.40 10.54 -16.09
C VAL A 392 13.60 10.07 -17.29
N ASN A 393 13.82 8.82 -17.68
CA ASN A 393 13.08 8.19 -18.75
C ASN A 393 13.10 6.65 -18.58
N GLY A 394 12.59 5.87 -19.53
CA GLY A 394 12.51 4.43 -19.44
C GLY A 394 11.71 3.78 -20.55
N PHE A 395 11.32 2.54 -20.32
CA PHE A 395 10.84 1.66 -21.40
C PHE A 395 9.36 1.35 -21.32
N SER A 396 8.74 1.66 -20.18
CA SER A 396 7.38 1.20 -19.87
C SER A 396 6.29 1.73 -20.80
N LYS A 397 6.49 2.88 -21.43
CA LYS A 397 5.43 3.57 -22.19
C LYS A 397 5.65 3.42 -23.69
N ALA A 398 6.82 3.81 -24.19
CA ALA A 398 7.14 3.72 -25.62
C ALA A 398 7.12 2.27 -26.14
N PHE A 399 7.57 1.30 -25.34
CA PHE A 399 7.75 -0.09 -25.79
C PHE A 399 6.77 -1.09 -25.16
N ALA A 400 5.70 -0.64 -24.51
CA ALA A 400 4.77 -1.49 -23.77
C ALA A 400 5.46 -2.46 -22.77
N MET A 401 6.48 -1.95 -22.06
CA MET A 401 7.30 -2.72 -21.10
C MET A 401 6.97 -2.38 -19.62
N THR A 402 5.69 -2.20 -19.28
CA THR A 402 5.25 -1.82 -17.92
C THR A 402 5.70 -2.83 -16.87
N GLY A 403 5.46 -4.12 -17.11
CA GLY A 403 5.79 -5.23 -16.21
C GLY A 403 7.28 -5.56 -16.11
N TRP A 404 8.11 -5.12 -17.05
CA TRP A 404 9.56 -5.39 -17.06
C TRP A 404 10.34 -4.55 -16.06
N ARG A 405 9.74 -3.47 -15.57
CA ARG A 405 10.31 -2.57 -14.55
C ARG A 405 11.70 -2.04 -14.93
N LEU A 406 11.81 -1.35 -16.08
CA LEU A 406 13.07 -0.76 -16.53
C LEU A 406 12.96 0.75 -16.78
N GLY A 407 13.85 1.52 -16.16
CA GLY A 407 13.97 2.97 -16.33
C GLY A 407 15.38 3.44 -16.01
N TYR A 408 15.68 4.71 -16.25
CA TYR A 408 17.00 5.27 -16.03
C TYR A 408 16.98 6.75 -15.64
N ILE A 409 18.05 7.20 -14.98
CA ILE A 409 18.41 8.60 -14.79
C ILE A 409 19.65 8.89 -15.63
N ALA A 410 19.67 10.03 -16.30
CA ALA A 410 20.86 10.65 -16.88
C ALA A 410 21.06 12.05 -16.28
N GLY A 411 22.30 12.42 -15.99
CA GLY A 411 22.58 13.75 -15.44
C GLY A 411 24.04 13.97 -15.00
N PRO A 412 24.32 15.04 -14.26
CA PRO A 412 25.66 15.31 -13.74
C PRO A 412 26.19 14.14 -12.90
N LYS A 413 27.44 13.75 -13.17
CA LYS A 413 28.09 12.56 -12.60
C LYS A 413 27.94 12.45 -11.08
N HIS A 414 28.09 13.56 -10.35
CA HIS A 414 28.03 13.56 -8.89
C HIS A 414 26.62 13.25 -8.35
N PHE A 415 25.55 13.75 -8.99
CA PHE A 415 24.18 13.40 -8.60
C PHE A 415 23.85 11.96 -8.96
N VAL A 416 24.25 11.49 -10.14
CA VAL A 416 24.04 10.09 -10.57
C VAL A 416 24.79 9.12 -9.66
N ALA A 417 26.02 9.45 -9.25
CA ALA A 417 26.79 8.67 -8.29
C ALA A 417 26.11 8.60 -6.92
N ALA A 418 25.50 9.71 -6.45
CA ALA A 418 24.73 9.73 -5.21
C ALA A 418 23.47 8.84 -5.31
N CYS A 419 22.74 8.91 -6.43
CA CYS A 419 21.60 8.01 -6.69
C CYS A 419 22.05 6.53 -6.70
N ASN A 420 23.18 6.23 -7.34
CA ASN A 420 23.75 4.89 -7.39
C ASN A 420 24.15 4.38 -5.99
N LYS A 421 24.69 5.27 -5.14
CA LYS A 421 24.96 4.96 -3.73
C LYS A 421 23.68 4.58 -2.98
N ILE A 422 22.58 5.34 -3.16
CA ILE A 422 21.28 5.00 -2.58
C ILE A 422 20.79 3.65 -3.11
N GLN A 423 20.81 3.44 -4.43
CA GLN A 423 20.35 2.19 -5.06
C GLN A 423 21.06 0.94 -4.51
N SER A 424 22.36 1.07 -4.20
CA SER A 424 23.15 -0.04 -3.63
C SER A 424 22.66 -0.51 -2.26
N GLN A 425 21.89 0.31 -1.55
CA GLN A 425 21.34 0.00 -0.22
C GLN A 425 19.82 -0.29 -0.24
N PHE A 426 19.15 -0.04 -1.37
CA PHE A 426 17.70 -0.20 -1.49
C PHE A 426 17.29 -1.46 -2.25
N THR A 427 18.00 -1.79 -3.34
CA THR A 427 17.66 -2.97 -4.16
C THR A 427 18.90 -3.74 -4.59
N SER A 428 19.88 -3.08 -5.23
CA SER A 428 20.80 -3.60 -6.27
C SER A 428 20.37 -3.18 -7.69
N GLY A 429 21.15 -3.52 -8.71
CA GLY A 429 20.83 -3.24 -10.11
C GLY A 429 19.53 -3.89 -10.58
N ALA A 430 18.89 -3.31 -11.60
CA ALA A 430 17.66 -3.84 -12.18
C ALA A 430 17.84 -5.26 -12.74
N SER A 431 16.73 -5.98 -12.94
CA SER A 431 16.71 -7.34 -13.52
C SER A 431 17.60 -7.45 -14.76
N SER A 432 18.53 -8.42 -14.76
CA SER A 432 19.43 -8.70 -15.88
C SER A 432 18.67 -9.01 -17.17
N ILE A 433 17.54 -9.72 -17.06
CA ILE A 433 16.65 -10.08 -18.17
C ILE A 433 16.03 -8.82 -18.76
N SER A 434 15.49 -7.93 -17.91
CA SER A 434 14.94 -6.66 -18.36
C SER A 434 15.99 -5.79 -19.02
N GLN A 435 17.23 -5.78 -18.52
CA GLN A 435 18.30 -4.99 -19.12
C GLN A 435 18.64 -5.46 -20.55
N LYS A 436 18.67 -6.78 -20.81
CA LYS A 436 18.87 -7.32 -22.18
C LYS A 436 17.70 -6.97 -23.11
N ALA A 437 16.47 -7.06 -22.61
CA ALA A 437 15.30 -6.60 -23.36
C ALA A 437 15.34 -5.09 -23.66
N GLY A 438 15.83 -4.27 -22.71
CA GLY A 438 16.02 -2.83 -22.90
C GLY A 438 17.05 -2.49 -23.98
N VAL A 439 18.13 -3.27 -24.10
CA VAL A 439 19.09 -3.11 -25.21
C VAL A 439 18.41 -3.39 -26.55
N ALA A 440 17.62 -4.46 -26.64
CA ALA A 440 16.86 -4.77 -27.86
C ALA A 440 15.82 -3.70 -28.19
N ALA A 441 15.20 -3.09 -27.17
CA ALA A 441 14.25 -1.99 -27.36
C ALA A 441 14.92 -0.76 -27.99
N LEU A 442 16.08 -0.34 -27.49
CA LEU A 442 16.86 0.75 -28.09
C LEU A 442 17.45 0.35 -29.45
N GLY A 443 17.65 -0.94 -29.69
CA GLY A 443 18.08 -1.48 -30.99
C GLY A 443 17.01 -1.46 -32.08
N LEU A 444 15.76 -1.08 -31.77
CA LEU A 444 14.71 -0.88 -32.79
C LEU A 444 14.95 0.35 -33.68
N GLY A 445 15.92 1.21 -33.32
CA GLY A 445 16.31 2.41 -34.06
C GLY A 445 15.67 3.69 -33.52
N TYR A 446 15.91 4.81 -34.21
CA TYR A 446 15.44 6.14 -33.83
C TYR A 446 13.96 6.15 -33.45
N ALA A 447 13.66 6.64 -32.24
CA ALA A 447 12.32 6.72 -31.67
C ALA A 447 11.56 5.38 -31.62
N GLY A 448 12.29 4.25 -31.60
CA GLY A 448 11.72 2.89 -31.65
C GLY A 448 11.16 2.46 -33.00
N GLY A 449 11.42 3.25 -34.06
CA GLY A 449 11.07 2.93 -35.44
C GLY A 449 9.58 2.73 -35.70
N GLU A 450 9.28 1.89 -36.69
CA GLU A 450 7.90 1.63 -37.15
C GLU A 450 7.03 0.97 -36.05
N VAL A 451 7.64 0.22 -35.13
CA VAL A 451 6.93 -0.45 -34.04
C VAL A 451 6.27 0.57 -33.11
N VAL A 452 7.03 1.59 -32.70
CA VAL A 452 6.50 2.67 -31.84
C VAL A 452 5.58 3.58 -32.65
N SER A 453 5.93 3.92 -33.89
CA SER A 453 5.08 4.72 -34.79
C SER A 453 3.65 4.16 -34.92
N LYS A 454 3.50 2.84 -35.08
CA LYS A 454 2.19 2.16 -35.10
C LYS A 454 1.41 2.34 -33.80
N MET A 455 2.06 2.21 -32.64
CA MET A 455 1.42 2.43 -31.35
C MET A 455 0.98 3.89 -31.19
N VAL A 456 1.82 4.85 -31.58
CA VAL A 456 1.52 6.29 -31.53
C VAL A 456 0.33 6.63 -32.43
N LYS A 457 0.29 6.07 -33.65
CA LYS A 457 -0.84 6.24 -34.57
C LYS A 457 -2.16 5.74 -33.96
N ALA A 458 -2.13 4.55 -33.36
CA ALA A 458 -3.30 4.00 -32.69
C ALA A 458 -3.73 4.83 -31.46
N PHE A 459 -2.79 5.31 -30.64
CA PHE A 459 -3.11 6.22 -29.54
C PHE A 459 -3.70 7.53 -30.02
N ARG A 460 -3.23 8.09 -31.15
CA ARG A 460 -3.80 9.29 -31.76
C ARG A 460 -5.24 9.06 -32.20
N GLU A 461 -5.54 7.95 -32.87
CA GLU A 461 -6.92 7.60 -33.27
C GLU A 461 -7.85 7.51 -32.04
N ARG A 462 -7.38 6.84 -30.97
CA ARG A 462 -8.11 6.71 -29.71
C ARG A 462 -8.34 8.06 -29.03
N ARG A 463 -7.32 8.93 -29.02
CA ARG A 463 -7.43 10.31 -28.54
C ARG A 463 -8.49 11.07 -29.32
N ASP A 464 -8.40 11.08 -30.65
CA ASP A 464 -9.28 11.84 -31.55
C ASP A 464 -10.75 11.39 -31.37
N PHE A 465 -10.97 10.08 -31.22
CA PHE A 465 -12.28 9.52 -30.90
C PHE A 465 -12.82 10.06 -29.57
N LEU A 466 -12.03 10.04 -28.49
CA LEU A 466 -12.49 10.48 -27.17
C LEU A 466 -12.69 12.00 -27.10
N VAL A 467 -11.78 12.79 -27.68
CA VAL A 467 -11.89 14.25 -27.74
C VAL A 467 -13.19 14.65 -28.44
N LYS A 468 -13.47 14.04 -29.61
CA LYS A 468 -14.74 14.25 -30.31
C LYS A 468 -15.93 13.83 -29.43
N SER A 469 -15.88 12.62 -28.87
CA SER A 469 -16.99 12.04 -28.13
C SER A 469 -17.39 12.83 -26.89
N PHE A 470 -16.42 13.30 -26.12
CA PHE A 470 -16.67 14.08 -24.91
C PHE A 470 -16.87 15.57 -25.21
N GLY A 471 -16.32 16.11 -26.30
CA GLY A 471 -16.49 17.51 -26.69
C GLY A 471 -17.92 17.87 -27.11
N GLU A 472 -18.73 16.85 -27.44
CA GLU A 472 -20.17 16.99 -27.73
C GLU A 472 -21.04 17.05 -26.46
N LEU A 473 -20.47 16.84 -25.27
CA LEU A 473 -21.23 16.85 -24.01
C LEU A 473 -21.34 18.25 -23.41
N GLU A 474 -22.55 18.60 -23.00
CA GLU A 474 -22.84 19.89 -22.35
C GLU A 474 -22.08 20.02 -21.01
N GLY A 475 -21.44 21.17 -20.80
CA GLY A 475 -20.72 21.49 -19.57
C GLY A 475 -19.31 20.89 -19.46
N VAL A 476 -18.95 19.92 -20.31
CA VAL A 476 -17.63 19.31 -20.33
C VAL A 476 -16.61 20.26 -20.96
N LYS A 477 -15.46 20.44 -20.30
CA LYS A 477 -14.31 21.15 -20.88
C LYS A 477 -13.10 20.22 -20.91
N MET A 478 -12.26 20.37 -21.92
CA MET A 478 -11.00 19.63 -22.02
C MET A 478 -9.96 20.44 -22.78
N SER A 479 -8.69 20.16 -22.48
CA SER A 479 -7.57 20.52 -23.34
C SER A 479 -7.25 19.31 -24.21
N GLU A 480 -7.10 19.51 -25.53
CA GLU A 480 -6.68 18.43 -26.42
C GLU A 480 -5.23 18.02 -26.10
N PRO A 481 -4.97 16.76 -25.73
CA PRO A 481 -3.64 16.34 -25.33
C PRO A 481 -2.73 16.24 -26.56
N GLN A 482 -1.50 16.71 -26.38
CA GLN A 482 -0.46 16.75 -27.40
C GLN A 482 0.49 15.54 -27.31
N GLY A 483 0.41 14.77 -26.23
CA GLY A 483 1.13 13.52 -26.04
C GLY A 483 0.60 12.71 -24.86
N ALA A 484 1.41 11.75 -24.40
CA ALA A 484 1.02 10.70 -23.44
C ALA A 484 -0.21 9.91 -23.94
N PHE A 485 -1.00 9.33 -23.05
CA PHE A 485 -2.25 8.64 -23.43
C PHE A 485 -3.38 8.90 -22.44
N TYR A 486 -3.48 10.15 -21.98
CA TYR A 486 -4.46 10.56 -20.96
C TYR A 486 -5.29 11.74 -21.45
N LEU A 487 -6.58 11.71 -21.11
CA LEU A 487 -7.44 12.89 -21.12
C LEU A 487 -7.70 13.32 -19.69
N PHE A 488 -7.54 14.61 -19.42
CA PHE A 488 -7.88 15.24 -18.16
C PHE A 488 -9.06 16.18 -18.39
N ILE A 489 -10.25 15.67 -18.08
CA ILE A 489 -11.52 16.24 -18.51
C ILE A 489 -12.17 16.93 -17.32
N ASP A 490 -12.52 18.20 -17.48
CA ASP A 490 -13.29 18.98 -16.50
C ASP A 490 -14.76 18.58 -16.58
N PHE A 491 -15.26 18.02 -15.46
CA PHE A 491 -16.65 17.65 -15.25
C PHE A 491 -17.30 18.49 -14.13
N SER A 492 -16.68 19.60 -13.73
CA SER A 492 -17.12 20.41 -12.60
C SER A 492 -18.53 20.99 -12.77
N SER A 493 -19.01 21.12 -14.01
CA SER A 493 -20.41 21.50 -14.30
C SER A 493 -21.43 20.51 -13.74
N TYR A 494 -21.06 19.26 -13.48
CA TYR A 494 -21.94 18.23 -12.91
C TYR A 494 -21.85 18.16 -11.37
N TYR A 495 -21.03 19.01 -10.74
CA TYR A 495 -20.97 19.04 -9.28
C TYR A 495 -22.18 19.79 -8.72
N GLY A 496 -22.73 19.27 -7.63
CA GLY A 496 -23.99 19.68 -7.04
C GLY A 496 -25.21 18.86 -7.51
N SER A 497 -25.10 18.06 -8.57
CA SER A 497 -26.20 17.22 -9.04
C SER A 497 -26.52 16.10 -8.04
N GLU A 498 -27.82 15.80 -7.88
CA GLU A 498 -28.29 14.65 -7.11
C GLU A 498 -28.48 13.44 -8.05
N ALA A 499 -27.80 12.34 -7.75
CA ALA A 499 -27.89 11.11 -8.53
C ALA A 499 -28.79 10.09 -7.85
N GLU A 500 -29.88 9.69 -8.51
CA GLU A 500 -30.84 8.72 -7.97
C GLU A 500 -30.16 7.40 -7.57
N GLY A 501 -30.40 6.96 -6.33
CA GLY A 501 -29.83 5.71 -5.80
C GLY A 501 -28.32 5.75 -5.56
N PHE A 502 -27.69 6.93 -5.55
CA PHE A 502 -26.28 7.12 -5.16
C PHE A 502 -26.13 8.26 -4.14
N GLY A 503 -26.79 9.39 -4.40
CA GLY A 503 -26.66 10.62 -3.62
C GLY A 503 -26.05 11.76 -4.42
N LYS A 504 -25.66 12.82 -3.72
CA LYS A 504 -25.07 14.02 -4.31
C LYS A 504 -23.67 13.79 -4.89
N ILE A 505 -23.40 14.36 -6.06
CA ILE A 505 -22.07 14.45 -6.67
C ILE A 505 -21.46 15.79 -6.27
N GLU A 506 -20.38 15.79 -5.49
CA GLU A 506 -19.81 17.02 -4.92
C GLU A 506 -18.44 17.39 -5.49
N ASN A 507 -17.72 16.42 -6.07
CA ASN A 507 -16.33 16.56 -6.47
C ASN A 507 -15.90 15.41 -7.42
N SER A 508 -14.64 15.42 -7.85
CA SER A 508 -14.11 14.41 -8.77
C SER A 508 -14.15 12.99 -8.19
N GLU A 509 -13.96 12.83 -6.88
CA GLU A 509 -14.01 11.53 -6.19
C GLU A 509 -15.41 10.93 -6.19
N SER A 510 -16.42 11.70 -5.77
CA SER A 510 -17.82 11.26 -5.75
C SER A 510 -18.33 10.96 -7.16
N LEU A 511 -17.94 11.73 -8.18
CA LEU A 511 -18.27 11.44 -9.57
C LEU A 511 -17.60 10.15 -10.08
N CYS A 512 -16.32 9.91 -9.76
CA CYS A 512 -15.65 8.66 -10.12
C CYS A 512 -16.31 7.45 -9.44
N ARG A 513 -16.67 7.57 -8.16
CA ARG A 513 -17.41 6.53 -7.43
C ARG A 513 -18.77 6.25 -8.05
N TYR A 514 -19.49 7.30 -8.44
CA TYR A 514 -20.78 7.18 -9.13
C TYR A 514 -20.64 6.43 -10.46
N LEU A 515 -19.67 6.82 -11.29
CA LEU A 515 -19.42 6.15 -12.57
C LEU A 515 -18.93 4.71 -12.40
N LEU A 516 -18.19 4.41 -11.33
CA LEU A 516 -17.82 3.03 -11.01
C LEU A 516 -19.03 2.20 -10.58
N ASP A 517 -19.89 2.73 -9.72
CA ASP A 517 -21.08 2.02 -9.21
C ASP A 517 -22.16 1.84 -10.29
N LYS A 518 -22.56 2.94 -10.95
CA LYS A 518 -23.70 2.96 -11.87
C LYS A 518 -23.33 2.64 -13.32
N ALA A 519 -22.14 3.05 -13.77
CA ALA A 519 -21.69 2.85 -15.15
C ALA A 519 -20.62 1.75 -15.28
N GLN A 520 -20.12 1.19 -14.18
CA GLN A 520 -19.05 0.18 -14.15
C GLN A 520 -17.82 0.61 -14.99
N VAL A 521 -17.44 1.88 -14.85
CA VAL A 521 -16.21 2.44 -15.46
C VAL A 521 -15.31 2.99 -14.35
N ALA A 522 -14.11 2.43 -14.23
CA ALA A 522 -13.10 2.87 -13.27
C ALA A 522 -12.21 3.97 -13.88
N LEU A 523 -12.32 5.18 -13.33
CA LEU A 523 -11.56 6.38 -13.70
C LEU A 523 -10.76 6.88 -12.50
N VAL A 524 -9.88 7.88 -12.66
CA VAL A 524 -9.14 8.45 -11.51
C VAL A 524 -9.58 9.90 -11.25
N PRO A 525 -9.97 10.25 -10.01
CA PRO A 525 -10.40 11.60 -9.67
C PRO A 525 -9.23 12.58 -9.79
N GLY A 526 -9.54 13.80 -10.23
CA GLY A 526 -8.57 14.85 -10.47
C GLY A 526 -7.87 15.33 -9.20
N ASP A 527 -8.52 15.22 -8.05
CA ASP A 527 -7.93 15.61 -6.77
C ASP A 527 -6.68 14.80 -6.39
N ALA A 528 -6.56 13.56 -6.91
CA ALA A 528 -5.36 12.75 -6.81
C ALA A 528 -4.14 13.37 -7.52
N PHE A 529 -4.40 14.25 -8.48
CA PHE A 529 -3.41 14.97 -9.29
C PHE A 529 -3.30 16.46 -8.89
N GLY A 530 -4.02 16.88 -7.84
CA GLY A 530 -4.03 18.26 -7.36
C GLY A 530 -5.01 19.20 -8.06
N ASP A 531 -5.97 18.69 -8.82
CA ASP A 531 -7.02 19.50 -9.47
C ASP A 531 -8.37 18.77 -9.44
N ASP A 532 -9.23 19.14 -8.48
CA ASP A 532 -10.50 18.47 -8.21
C ASP A 532 -11.62 18.79 -9.21
N THR A 533 -11.38 19.66 -10.22
CA THR A 533 -12.39 19.93 -11.26
C THR A 533 -12.45 18.83 -12.32
N CYS A 534 -11.39 18.02 -12.42
CA CYS A 534 -11.17 17.12 -13.53
C CYS A 534 -11.24 15.63 -13.14
N ILE A 535 -11.32 14.76 -14.15
CA ILE A 535 -11.15 13.32 -14.05
C ILE A 535 -10.15 12.88 -15.11
N ARG A 536 -9.22 11.99 -14.73
CA ARG A 536 -8.29 11.38 -15.69
C ARG A 536 -8.87 10.10 -16.29
N ILE A 537 -8.85 10.04 -17.62
CA ILE A 537 -9.16 8.86 -18.42
C ILE A 537 -7.90 8.41 -19.16
N SER A 538 -7.44 7.17 -18.92
CA SER A 538 -6.41 6.52 -19.74
C SER A 538 -7.05 5.99 -21.02
N TYR A 539 -6.52 6.38 -22.18
CA TYR A 539 -6.94 5.86 -23.49
C TYR A 539 -5.94 4.87 -24.09
N ALA A 540 -5.16 4.24 -23.21
CA ALA A 540 -4.25 3.18 -23.57
C ALA A 540 -4.96 1.84 -23.90
N ALA A 541 -6.24 1.71 -23.55
CA ALA A 541 -7.08 0.55 -23.89
C ALA A 541 -7.51 0.53 -25.36
N SER A 542 -8.07 -0.60 -25.82
CA SER A 542 -8.53 -0.77 -27.20
C SER A 542 -9.66 0.21 -27.56
N LEU A 543 -9.76 0.58 -28.84
CA LEU A 543 -10.82 1.48 -29.32
C LEU A 543 -12.24 0.95 -29.00
N THR A 544 -12.45 -0.36 -29.09
CA THR A 544 -13.72 -1.00 -28.72
C THR A 544 -14.06 -0.85 -27.25
N THR A 545 -13.07 -0.97 -26.36
CA THR A 545 -13.22 -0.73 -24.92
C THR A 545 -13.54 0.74 -24.65
N LEU A 546 -12.89 1.66 -25.36
CA LEU A 546 -13.13 3.10 -25.23
C LEU A 546 -14.51 3.51 -25.72
N GLN A 547 -14.98 2.96 -26.85
CA GLN A 547 -16.36 3.15 -27.32
C GLN A 547 -17.38 2.71 -26.28
N ALA A 548 -17.22 1.51 -25.72
CA ALA A 548 -18.08 1.02 -24.65
C ALA A 548 -18.03 1.91 -23.40
N ALA A 549 -16.85 2.40 -23.02
CA ALA A 549 -16.70 3.29 -21.87
C ALA A 549 -17.39 4.64 -22.09
N VAL A 550 -17.21 5.26 -23.26
CA VAL A 550 -17.88 6.51 -23.63
C VAL A 550 -19.39 6.34 -23.53
N GLU A 551 -19.97 5.29 -24.12
CA GLU A 551 -21.41 5.05 -24.05
C GLU A 551 -21.92 4.92 -22.60
N ARG A 552 -21.20 4.16 -21.76
CA ARG A 552 -21.56 4.00 -20.34
C ARG A 552 -21.44 5.31 -19.57
N ILE A 553 -20.40 6.09 -19.80
CA ILE A 553 -20.20 7.40 -19.16
C ILE A 553 -21.28 8.38 -19.60
N LYS A 554 -21.54 8.51 -20.92
CA LYS A 554 -22.60 9.38 -21.45
C LYS A 554 -23.96 9.03 -20.84
N LYS A 555 -24.31 7.74 -20.80
CA LYS A 555 -25.55 7.28 -20.16
C LYS A 555 -25.63 7.62 -18.68
N GLY A 556 -24.54 7.48 -17.93
CA GLY A 556 -24.48 7.89 -16.53
C GLY A 556 -24.69 9.40 -16.37
N LEU A 557 -23.97 10.21 -17.15
CA LEU A 557 -24.05 11.67 -17.11
C LEU A 557 -25.42 12.21 -17.54
N LEU A 558 -26.15 11.56 -18.44
CA LEU A 558 -27.51 11.96 -18.83
C LEU A 558 -28.52 11.95 -17.66
N THR A 559 -28.25 11.17 -16.61
CA THR A 559 -29.08 11.18 -15.40
C THR A 559 -28.79 12.37 -14.49
N LEU A 560 -27.70 13.09 -14.75
CA LEU A 560 -27.29 14.29 -14.02
C LEU A 560 -27.63 15.52 -14.86
N ARG A 561 -28.06 16.60 -14.20
CA ARG A 561 -28.22 17.90 -14.86
C ARG A 561 -26.97 18.74 -14.59
N PRO A 562 -26.30 19.29 -15.61
CA PRO A 562 -25.24 20.26 -15.37
C PRO A 562 -25.82 21.46 -14.60
N GLY A 563 -25.17 21.86 -13.52
CA GLY A 563 -25.52 23.06 -12.79
C GLY A 563 -25.37 24.27 -13.71
N VAL A 564 -26.37 25.14 -13.76
CA VAL A 564 -26.22 26.47 -14.36
C VAL A 564 -25.20 27.20 -13.50
N LEU A 565 -24.03 27.51 -14.05
CA LEU A 565 -23.06 28.39 -13.40
C LEU A 565 -23.75 29.75 -13.17
N VAL A 566 -24.09 30.05 -11.91
CA VAL A 566 -24.62 31.36 -11.48
C VAL A 566 -23.49 32.35 -11.34
#